data_AF-A0A1X7TFH5-F1
#
_entry.id   AF-A0A1X7TFH5-F1
#
_cell.length_a   1.000
_cell.length_b   1.000
_cell.length_c   1.000
_cell.angle_alpha   90.00
_cell.angle_beta   90.00
_cell.angle_gamma   90.00
#
_symmetry.space_group_name_H-M   'P 1'
#
loop_
_entity.id
_entity.type
_entity.pdbx_description
1 polymer ?
#
loop_
_entity_poly.entity_id
_entity_poly.type
_entity_poly.pdbx_seq_one_letter_code
_entity_poly.pdbx_strand_id
1 'polypeptide(L)'
;MEERFGHEEIGAENGKKENRTATGELFKFSAFLDRYNTSDIYMVGDMPLSMQEEWSIPSFLICGGYTENLAFINVWFSSGGTKSVLHTDSMENFHCVVSGHKVFVMFEPLYSEAIGPEHKNLGYYHIDVGT
;
A
#
# COMPACT_ATOMS: atom_id res chain seq x y z
N MET A 1 -5.74 -15.74 -10.15
CA MET A 1 -5.14 -14.38 -10.26
C MET A 1 -4.28 -14.28 -11.51
N GLU A 2 -3.24 -15.10 -11.68
CA GLU A 2 -2.36 -15.05 -12.86
C GLU A 2 -3.07 -15.26 -14.20
N GLU A 3 -3.89 -16.31 -14.33
CA GLU A 3 -4.61 -16.60 -15.60
C GLU A 3 -5.47 -15.42 -16.08
N ARG A 4 -6.06 -14.69 -15.13
CA ARG A 4 -7.01 -13.61 -15.41
C ARG A 4 -6.33 -12.26 -15.58
N PHE A 5 -5.31 -11.96 -14.78
CA PHE A 5 -4.72 -10.64 -14.67
C PHE A 5 -3.22 -10.60 -14.96
N GLY A 6 -2.61 -11.72 -15.34
CA GLY A 6 -1.16 -11.81 -15.55
C GLY A 6 -0.62 -10.85 -16.62
N HIS A 7 -1.51 -10.39 -17.52
CA HIS A 7 -1.20 -9.42 -18.57
C HIS A 7 -1.24 -7.96 -18.10
N GLU A 8 -1.84 -7.67 -16.94
CA GLU A 8 -1.93 -6.33 -16.38
C GLU A 8 -0.55 -5.78 -16.02
N GLU A 9 -0.38 -4.48 -16.21
CA GLU A 9 0.79 -3.75 -15.71
C GLU A 9 0.54 -3.28 -14.28
N ILE A 10 1.52 -3.50 -13.41
CA ILE A 10 1.46 -3.20 -11.99
C ILE A 10 2.71 -2.44 -11.55
N GLY A 11 2.55 -1.53 -10.59
CA GLY A 11 3.67 -0.90 -9.89
C GLY A 11 4.19 -1.79 -8.76
N ALA A 12 5.51 -1.99 -8.71
CA ALA A 12 6.18 -2.66 -7.61
C ALA A 12 7.44 -1.91 -7.18
N GLU A 13 7.77 -2.01 -5.90
CA GLU A 13 9.01 -1.48 -5.36
C GLU A 13 10.06 -2.59 -5.20
N ASN A 14 11.30 -2.23 -5.47
CA ASN A 14 12.47 -3.03 -5.14
C ASN A 14 12.87 -2.76 -3.69
N GLY A 15 12.99 -3.82 -2.90
CA GLY A 15 13.19 -3.77 -1.46
C GLY A 15 11.88 -3.80 -0.69
N LYS A 16 11.71 -4.74 0.24
CA LYS A 16 10.51 -4.84 1.09
C LYS A 16 10.43 -3.77 2.18
N LYS A 17 11.49 -2.99 2.41
CA LYS A 17 11.43 -1.78 3.22
C LYS A 17 11.19 -0.60 2.30
N GLU A 18 10.06 0.07 2.49
CA GLU A 18 9.68 1.24 1.71
C GLU A 18 10.80 2.29 1.70
N ASN A 19 11.13 2.75 0.48
CA ASN A 19 12.13 3.78 0.26
C ASN A 19 11.51 4.95 -0.52
N ARG A 20 11.17 6.02 0.19
CA ARG A 20 10.54 7.24 -0.36
C ARG A 20 11.39 8.02 -1.37
N THR A 21 12.64 7.61 -1.59
CA THR A 21 13.53 8.19 -2.61
C THR A 21 13.70 7.30 -3.83
N ALA A 22 13.26 6.03 -3.75
CA ALA A 22 13.31 5.10 -4.87
C ALA A 22 12.08 5.29 -5.76
N THR A 23 12.28 5.15 -7.06
CA THR A 23 11.19 5.01 -8.02
C THR A 23 10.81 3.54 -8.12
N GLY A 24 9.51 3.24 -8.00
CA GLY A 24 8.99 1.92 -8.33
C GLY A 24 9.22 1.57 -9.80
N GLU A 25 9.06 0.29 -10.11
CA GLU A 25 9.16 -0.27 -11.45
C GLU A 25 7.81 -0.85 -11.88
N LEU A 26 7.54 -0.80 -13.18
CA LEU A 26 6.37 -1.44 -13.76
C LEU A 26 6.71 -2.89 -14.14
N PHE A 27 5.82 -3.81 -13.77
CA PHE A 27 5.91 -5.22 -14.12
C PHE A 27 4.64 -5.66 -14.82
N LYS A 28 4.75 -6.67 -15.70
CA LYS A 28 3.60 -7.54 -15.95
C LYS A 28 3.30 -8.32 -14.69
N PHE A 29 2.04 -8.45 -14.33
CA PHE A 29 1.66 -9.14 -13.10
C PHE A 29 2.14 -10.60 -13.06
N SER A 30 2.14 -11.32 -14.18
CA SER A 30 2.72 -12.69 -14.24
C SER A 30 4.22 -12.69 -13.92
N ALA A 31 4.98 -11.75 -14.49
CA ALA A 31 6.40 -11.62 -14.23
C ALA A 31 6.71 -11.23 -12.77
N PHE A 32 5.83 -10.47 -12.13
CA PHE A 32 5.90 -10.21 -10.70
C PHE A 32 5.65 -11.49 -9.89
N LEU A 33 4.62 -12.28 -10.24
CA LEU A 33 4.29 -13.53 -9.55
C LEU A 33 5.42 -14.57 -9.64
N ASP A 34 6.13 -14.66 -10.77
CA ASP A 34 7.31 -15.53 -10.93
C ASP A 34 8.42 -15.23 -9.90
N ARG A 35 8.53 -13.97 -9.48
CA ARG A 35 9.57 -13.47 -8.57
C ARG A 35 9.08 -13.32 -7.13
N TYR A 36 7.77 -13.41 -6.91
CA TYR A 36 7.09 -13.03 -5.68
C TYR A 36 7.68 -13.65 -4.41
N ASN A 37 8.03 -14.94 -4.44
CA ASN A 37 8.57 -15.65 -3.28
C ASN A 37 10.11 -15.69 -3.22
N THR A 38 10.79 -15.26 -4.27
CA THR A 38 12.25 -15.47 -4.45
C THR A 38 13.04 -14.17 -4.51
N SER A 39 12.36 -13.04 -4.69
CA SER A 39 12.97 -11.72 -4.82
C SER A 39 12.49 -10.76 -3.73
N ASP A 40 13.31 -9.75 -3.45
CA ASP A 40 12.98 -8.69 -2.49
C ASP A 40 12.16 -7.60 -3.18
N ILE A 41 10.92 -7.94 -3.54
CA ILE A 41 9.99 -7.04 -4.24
C ILE A 41 8.61 -7.11 -3.59
N TYR A 42 7.83 -6.04 -3.74
CA TYR A 42 6.41 -6.03 -3.40
C TYR A 42 5.63 -5.07 -4.29
N MET A 43 4.39 -5.43 -4.62
CA MET A 43 3.50 -4.57 -5.38
C MET A 43 2.87 -3.54 -4.44
N VAL A 44 2.88 -2.28 -4.85
CA VAL A 44 2.22 -1.17 -4.16
C VAL A 44 1.80 -0.13 -5.20
N GLY A 45 0.54 0.31 -5.12
CA GLY A 45 0.00 1.36 -5.97
C GLY A 45 -1.45 1.11 -6.37
N ASP A 46 -1.90 1.88 -7.36
CA ASP A 46 -3.27 1.79 -7.88
C ASP A 46 -3.55 0.41 -8.46
N MET A 47 -4.68 -0.16 -8.06
CA MET A 47 -5.17 -1.43 -8.57
C MET A 47 -5.62 -1.26 -10.03
N PRO A 48 -5.17 -2.11 -10.98
CA PRO A 48 -5.68 -2.09 -12.36
C PRO A 48 -7.21 -2.21 -12.40
N LEU A 49 -7.87 -1.47 -13.31
CA LEU A 49 -9.33 -1.41 -13.39
C LEU A 49 -9.99 -2.80 -13.52
N SER A 50 -9.40 -3.69 -14.32
CA SER A 50 -9.89 -5.06 -14.49
C SER A 50 -9.87 -5.88 -13.20
N MET A 51 -8.93 -5.59 -12.29
CA MET A 51 -8.87 -6.21 -10.97
C MET A 51 -9.90 -5.60 -10.02
N GLN A 52 -10.21 -4.31 -10.15
CA GLN A 52 -11.17 -3.61 -9.28
C GLN A 52 -12.58 -4.18 -9.39
N GLU A 53 -12.97 -4.69 -10.56
CA GLU A 53 -14.29 -5.30 -10.80
C GLU A 53 -14.59 -6.52 -9.90
N GLU A 54 -13.55 -7.14 -9.33
CA GLU A 54 -13.68 -8.25 -8.38
C GLU A 54 -14.05 -7.81 -6.96
N TRP A 55 -14.00 -6.51 -6.69
CA TRP A 55 -14.15 -5.95 -5.35
C TRP A 55 -15.45 -5.19 -5.21
N SER A 56 -16.12 -5.42 -4.09
CA SER A 56 -17.25 -4.59 -3.66
C SER A 56 -16.81 -3.65 -2.56
N ILE A 57 -17.27 -2.40 -2.63
CA ILE A 57 -17.13 -1.45 -1.55
C ILE A 57 -17.92 -1.98 -0.33
N PRO A 58 -17.32 -2.05 0.87
CA PRO A 58 -18.03 -2.44 2.08
C PRO A 58 -19.32 -1.62 2.29
N SER A 59 -20.41 -2.28 2.65
CA SER A 59 -21.76 -1.67 2.66
C SER A 59 -21.88 -0.42 3.52
N PHE A 60 -21.10 -0.31 4.61
CA PHE A 60 -21.09 0.87 5.47
C PHE A 60 -20.44 2.11 4.83
N LEU A 61 -19.74 1.98 3.70
CA LEU A 61 -19.18 3.10 2.93
C LEU A 61 -20.13 3.60 1.83
N ILE A 62 -21.25 2.90 1.58
CA ILE A 62 -22.17 3.17 0.46
C ILE A 62 -23.20 4.29 0.79
N CYS A 63 -23.12 4.92 1.96
CA CYS A 63 -24.06 5.96 2.39
C CYS A 63 -23.93 7.33 1.66
N GLY A 64 -23.31 7.37 0.47
CA GLY A 64 -23.25 8.53 -0.42
C GLY A 64 -21.97 9.36 -0.31
N GLY A 65 -21.34 9.45 0.87
CA GLY A 65 -20.12 10.24 1.03
C GLY A 65 -18.91 9.68 0.29
N TYR A 66 -18.53 8.44 0.62
CA TYR A 66 -17.30 7.81 0.09
C TYR A 66 -17.44 7.32 -1.34
N THR A 67 -18.63 6.86 -1.75
CA THR A 67 -18.86 6.37 -3.13
C THR A 67 -18.82 7.46 -4.18
N GLU A 68 -19.06 8.72 -3.81
CA GLU A 68 -18.97 9.86 -4.72
C GLU A 68 -17.56 10.48 -4.76
N ASN A 69 -16.72 10.19 -3.76
CA ASN A 69 -15.40 10.80 -3.57
C ASN A 69 -14.28 9.76 -3.43
N LEU A 70 -14.48 8.54 -3.94
CA LEU A 70 -13.46 7.50 -3.91
C LEU A 70 -12.30 7.91 -4.84
N ALA A 71 -11.19 8.34 -4.25
CA ALA A 71 -10.06 8.87 -5.01
C ALA A 71 -9.23 7.74 -5.64
N PHE A 72 -8.83 6.74 -4.84
CA PHE A 72 -7.90 5.68 -5.25
C PHE A 72 -8.26 4.35 -4.59
N ILE A 73 -8.04 3.25 -5.32
CA ILE A 73 -8.03 1.88 -4.76
C ILE A 73 -6.60 1.38 -4.84
N ASN A 74 -5.88 1.49 -3.72
CA ASN A 74 -4.51 1.02 -3.61
C ASN A 74 -4.46 -0.44 -3.17
N VAL A 75 -3.53 -1.20 -3.74
CA VAL A 75 -3.27 -2.59 -3.38
C VAL A 75 -1.84 -2.76 -2.88
N TRP A 76 -1.70 -3.55 -1.82
CA TRP A 76 -0.42 -4.04 -1.32
C TRP A 76 -0.39 -5.55 -1.48
N PHE A 77 0.54 -6.06 -2.28
CA PHE A 77 0.68 -7.50 -2.52
C PHE A 77 2.14 -7.91 -2.31
N SER A 78 2.38 -8.77 -1.32
CA SER A 78 3.72 -9.10 -0.84
C SER A 78 3.80 -10.48 -0.23
N SER A 79 4.94 -11.17 -0.42
CA SER A 79 5.28 -12.46 0.19
C SER A 79 5.65 -12.38 1.68
N GLY A 80 5.35 -11.25 2.33
CA GLY A 80 5.64 -11.01 3.75
C GLY A 80 6.99 -10.33 3.98
N GLY A 81 7.16 -9.79 5.19
CA GLY A 81 8.36 -9.04 5.61
C GLY A 81 8.39 -7.56 5.19
N THR A 82 7.36 -7.09 4.50
CA THR A 82 7.28 -5.70 4.04
C THR A 82 7.03 -4.74 5.20
N LYS A 83 7.74 -3.60 5.16
CA LYS A 83 7.65 -2.54 6.17
C LYS A 83 7.50 -1.19 5.47
N SER A 84 6.41 -0.49 5.78
CA SER A 84 6.25 0.92 5.41
C SER A 84 7.02 1.82 6.38
N VAL A 85 7.35 3.03 5.96
CA VAL A 85 7.79 4.09 6.88
C VAL A 85 6.58 4.63 7.64
N LEU A 86 6.79 5.16 8.85
CA LEU A 86 5.73 5.89 9.53
C LEU A 86 5.40 7.15 8.71
N HIS A 87 4.14 7.42 8.42
CA HIS A 87 3.73 8.57 7.62
C HIS A 87 2.29 8.99 7.90
N THR A 88 1.91 10.13 7.33
CA THR A 88 0.53 10.61 7.30
C THR A 88 0.05 10.69 5.86
N ASP A 89 -1.19 10.29 5.62
CA ASP A 89 -1.86 10.48 4.34
C ASP A 89 -2.67 11.79 4.34
N SER A 90 -2.89 12.36 3.16
CA SER A 90 -3.69 13.59 2.99
C SER A 90 -5.20 13.33 2.87
N MET A 91 -5.60 12.06 2.84
CA MET A 91 -6.98 11.60 2.68
C MET A 91 -7.32 10.53 3.72
N GLU A 92 -8.61 10.36 4.00
CA GLU A 92 -9.11 9.28 4.84
C GLU A 92 -8.94 7.93 4.13
N ASN A 93 -8.48 6.91 4.87
CA ASN A 93 -8.14 5.61 4.32
C ASN A 93 -8.93 4.49 4.97
N PHE A 94 -9.46 3.57 4.17
CA PHE A 94 -10.00 2.29 4.63
C PHE A 94 -9.08 1.15 4.18
N HIS A 95 -8.39 0.49 5.11
CA HIS A 95 -7.39 -0.54 4.80
C HIS A 95 -7.94 -1.95 5.05
N CYS A 96 -8.11 -2.73 3.97
CA CYS A 96 -8.56 -4.12 4.03
C CYS A 96 -7.38 -5.09 4.04
N VAL A 97 -7.26 -5.92 5.08
CA VAL A 97 -6.35 -7.09 5.05
C VAL A 97 -7.12 -8.29 4.52
N VAL A 98 -6.84 -8.65 3.26
CA VAL A 98 -7.53 -9.74 2.55
C VAL A 98 -6.91 -11.09 2.89
N SER A 99 -5.59 -11.15 2.95
CA SER A 99 -4.82 -12.37 3.20
C SER A 99 -3.57 -12.04 4.01
N GLY A 100 -3.22 -12.94 4.94
CA GLY A 100 -2.09 -12.76 5.86
C GLY A 100 -2.41 -11.88 7.06
N HIS A 101 -1.38 -11.23 7.60
CA HIS A 101 -1.47 -10.39 8.78
C HIS A 101 -0.58 -9.15 8.63
N LYS A 102 -1.07 -8.00 9.09
CA LYS A 102 -0.33 -6.73 9.09
C LYS A 102 -0.46 -6.08 10.47
N VAL A 103 0.68 -5.69 11.03
CA VAL A 103 0.72 -4.90 12.27
C VAL A 103 0.64 -3.43 11.88
N PHE A 104 -0.35 -2.74 12.41
CA PHE A 104 -0.48 -1.30 12.29
C PHE A 104 -0.06 -0.65 13.59
N VAL A 105 0.88 0.29 13.51
CA VAL A 105 1.21 1.18 14.62
C VAL A 105 0.71 2.56 14.23
N MET A 106 -0.24 3.07 14.99
CA MET A 106 -0.90 4.34 14.73
C MET A 106 -0.64 5.29 15.88
N PHE A 107 -0.41 6.56 15.53
CA PHE A 107 -0.24 7.63 16.50
C PHE A 107 -1.27 8.72 16.21
N GLU A 108 -1.84 9.29 17.27
CA GLU A 108 -2.73 10.43 17.11
C GLU A 108 -1.94 11.66 16.65
N PRO A 109 -2.47 12.50 15.73
CA PRO A 109 -1.76 13.64 15.18
C PRO A 109 -1.22 14.63 16.22
N LEU A 110 -1.86 14.72 17.40
CA LEU A 110 -1.42 15.58 18.49
C LEU A 110 -0.05 15.19 19.06
N TYR A 111 0.39 13.94 18.88
CA TYR A 111 1.72 13.48 19.30
C TYR A 111 2.81 13.68 18.24
N SER A 112 2.51 14.31 17.09
CA SER A 112 3.46 14.45 15.99
C SER A 112 4.79 15.13 16.40
N GLU A 113 4.75 16.11 17.30
CA GLU A 113 5.95 16.77 17.82
C GLU A 113 6.81 15.83 18.69
N ALA A 114 6.19 14.94 19.46
CA ALA A 114 6.88 13.99 20.34
C ALA A 114 7.52 12.83 19.56
N ILE A 115 6.98 12.51 18.38
CA ILE A 115 7.49 11.44 17.51
C ILE A 115 8.79 11.88 16.83
N GLY A 116 8.90 13.14 16.41
CA GLY A 116 10.13 13.67 15.83
C GLY A 116 9.89 14.92 14.98
N PRO A 117 10.32 16.12 15.42
CA PRO A 117 10.06 17.37 14.70
C PRO A 117 10.87 17.53 13.40
N GLU A 118 12.02 16.86 13.28
CA GLU A 118 12.97 17.04 12.17
C GLU A 118 12.64 16.32 10.86
N HIS A 119 11.57 15.51 10.80
CA HIS A 119 11.30 14.66 9.65
C HIS A 119 10.00 14.99 8.89
N LYS A 120 9.27 16.03 9.30
CA LYS A 120 7.97 16.39 8.72
C LYS A 120 8.02 16.94 7.27
N ASN A 121 9.21 17.23 6.75
CA ASN A 121 9.38 17.95 5.48
C ASN A 121 8.89 17.19 4.22
N LEU A 122 8.57 15.90 4.31
CA LEU A 122 8.07 15.10 3.18
C LEU A 122 6.84 14.23 3.54
N GLY A 123 6.19 14.46 4.69
CA GLY A 123 4.99 13.69 5.10
C GLY A 123 5.26 12.29 5.68
N TYR A 124 6.51 11.93 5.93
CA TYR A 124 6.91 10.65 6.54
C TYR A 124 8.06 10.81 7.54
N TYR A 125 8.23 9.84 8.44
CA TYR A 125 9.21 9.86 9.52
C TYR A 125 10.27 8.78 9.28
N HIS A 126 11.55 9.13 9.45
CA HIS A 126 12.68 8.20 9.38
C HIS A 126 12.86 7.40 10.67
N ILE A 127 11.75 6.87 11.19
CA ILE A 127 11.73 6.10 12.43
C ILE A 127 11.34 4.67 12.08
N ASP A 128 12.20 3.73 12.47
CA ASP A 128 11.84 2.32 12.45
C ASP A 128 11.06 1.99 13.73
N VAL A 129 9.77 1.82 13.54
CA VAL A 129 8.89 1.32 14.59
C VAL A 129 9.17 -0.17 14.75
N GLY A 130 9.92 -0.53 15.79
CA GLY A 130 10.35 -1.90 16.05
C GLY A 130 9.17 -2.86 16.16
N THR A 131 9.09 -3.79 15.22
CA THR A 131 8.23 -4.98 15.24
C THR A 131 8.99 -6.16 14.63
#